data_AF-A0A2E4B738-F1
#
_entry.id   AF-A0A2E4B738-F1
#
_cell.length_a   1.000
_cell.length_b   1.000
_cell.length_c   1.000
_cell.angle_alpha   90.00
_cell.angle_beta   90.00
_cell.angle_gamma   90.00
#
_symmetry.space_group_name_H-M   'P 1'
#
loop_
_entity.id
_entity.type
_entity.pdbx_description
1 polymer ?
#
loop_
_entity_poly.entity_id
_entity_poly.type
_entity_poly.pdbx_seq_one_letter_code
_entity_poly.pdbx_strand_id
1 'polypeptide(L)'
;MREELDLTQEQLVDLGIMIGTDFHPGIRGVGPKTGLKLLHKHGTLEGVCEAKGVDVPDNIAEVRAIFHDHPSTPTEPDQLVLKPVDVAGLKQYLQAERAFSQRRMDEAFEKLENGGRLGGGQTSLFSF
;
A
#
# COMPACT_ATOMS: atom_id res chain seq x y z
N MET A 1 7.24 6.79 -12.71
CA MET A 1 6.51 5.54 -13.07
C MET A 1 5.46 5.75 -14.17
N ARG A 2 4.35 6.49 -13.97
CA ARG A 2 3.32 6.65 -15.03
C ARG A 2 3.84 7.34 -16.29
N GLU A 3 4.58 8.43 -16.10
CA GLU A 3 5.23 9.18 -17.19
C GLU A 3 6.28 8.35 -17.93
N GLU A 4 7.01 7.48 -17.22
CA GLU A 4 8.00 6.57 -17.82
C GLU A 4 7.38 5.46 -18.66
N LEU A 5 6.12 5.09 -18.37
CA LEU A 5 5.39 4.03 -19.06
C LEU A 5 4.41 4.56 -20.10
N ASP A 6 4.25 5.88 -20.20
CA ASP A 6 3.28 6.56 -21.07
C ASP A 6 1.86 5.99 -20.89
N LEU A 7 1.38 5.97 -19.64
CA LEU A 7 0.05 5.48 -19.26
C LEU A 7 -0.75 6.50 -18.44
N THR A 8 -2.06 6.56 -18.69
CA THR A 8 -2.99 7.24 -17.79
C THR A 8 -3.17 6.47 -16.46
N GLN A 9 -3.84 7.06 -15.49
CA GLN A 9 -4.10 6.38 -14.22
C GLN A 9 -5.02 5.17 -14.44
N GLU A 10 -6.04 5.34 -15.28
CA GLU A 10 -7.01 4.31 -15.65
C GLU A 10 -6.32 3.15 -16.36
N GLN A 11 -5.43 3.46 -17.30
CA GLN A 11 -4.64 2.45 -17.99
C GLN A 11 -3.68 1.71 -17.06
N LEU A 12 -3.10 2.39 -16.06
CA LEU A 12 -2.28 1.71 -15.07
C LEU A 12 -3.08 0.72 -14.23
N VAL A 13 -4.32 1.08 -13.85
CA VAL A 13 -5.24 0.18 -13.15
C VAL A 13 -5.61 -1.02 -14.04
N ASP A 14 -5.97 -0.77 -15.30
CA ASP A 14 -6.26 -1.81 -16.29
C ASP A 14 -5.08 -2.76 -16.48
N LEU A 15 -3.86 -2.23 -16.56
CA LEU A 15 -2.64 -3.02 -16.64
C LEU A 15 -2.50 -3.95 -15.42
N GLY A 16 -2.75 -3.43 -14.21
CA GLY A 16 -2.76 -4.22 -12.99
C GLY A 16 -3.78 -5.35 -13.03
N ILE A 17 -5.02 -5.04 -13.42
CA ILE A 17 -6.11 -6.02 -13.53
C ILE A 17 -5.80 -7.10 -14.56
N MET A 18 -5.19 -6.72 -15.70
CA MET A 18 -4.77 -7.66 -16.75
C MET A 18 -3.66 -8.60 -16.29
N ILE A 19 -2.73 -8.13 -15.45
CA ILE A 19 -1.64 -8.95 -14.90
C ILE A 19 -2.16 -9.89 -13.80
N GLY A 20 -3.06 -9.39 -12.96
CA GLY A 20 -3.59 -10.07 -11.80
C GLY A 20 -3.45 -9.21 -10.54
N THR A 21 -4.51 -9.19 -9.75
CA THR A 21 -4.63 -8.49 -8.46
C THR A 21 -5.33 -9.40 -7.46
N ASP A 22 -5.43 -8.97 -6.19
CA ASP A 22 -6.23 -9.69 -5.19
C ASP A 22 -7.74 -9.72 -5.52
N PHE A 23 -8.20 -8.86 -6.44
CA PHE A 23 -9.61 -8.72 -6.82
C PHE A 23 -9.95 -9.33 -8.18
N HIS A 24 -8.93 -9.69 -8.98
CA HIS A 24 -9.11 -10.33 -10.29
C HIS A 24 -7.88 -11.17 -10.65
N PRO A 25 -8.02 -12.46 -11.05
CA PRO A 25 -6.90 -13.37 -11.27
C PRO A 25 -5.99 -13.00 -12.46
N GLY A 26 -6.39 -12.03 -13.28
CA GLY A 26 -5.64 -11.61 -14.47
C GLY A 26 -6.01 -12.39 -15.73
N ILE A 27 -5.49 -11.93 -16.87
CA ILE A 27 -5.68 -12.59 -18.16
C ILE A 27 -4.56 -13.61 -18.34
N ARG A 28 -4.92 -14.87 -18.58
CA ARG A 28 -3.94 -15.94 -18.77
C ARG A 28 -2.91 -15.59 -19.86
N GLY A 29 -1.63 -15.69 -19.50
CA GLY A 29 -0.52 -15.39 -20.40
C GLY A 29 -0.28 -13.89 -20.65
N VAL A 30 -0.86 -13.01 -19.82
CA VAL A 30 -0.56 -11.58 -19.81
C VAL A 30 0.22 -11.26 -18.53
N GLY A 31 1.52 -11.05 -18.69
CA GLY A 31 2.39 -10.51 -17.62
C GLY A 31 2.73 -9.03 -17.87
N PRO A 32 3.55 -8.39 -17.02
CA PRO A 32 3.78 -6.94 -17.06
C PRO A 32 4.21 -6.39 -18.43
N LYS A 33 5.20 -7.03 -19.06
CA LYS A 33 5.72 -6.59 -20.38
C LYS A 33 4.67 -6.77 -21.49
N THR A 34 4.00 -7.91 -21.51
CA THR A 34 2.99 -8.23 -22.53
C THR A 34 1.75 -7.35 -22.36
N GLY A 35 1.32 -7.14 -21.11
CA GLY A 35 0.18 -6.28 -20.77
C GLY A 35 0.42 -4.85 -21.22
N LEU A 36 1.59 -4.28 -20.91
CA LEU A 36 1.94 -2.92 -21.34
C LEU A 36 1.89 -2.77 -22.87
N LYS A 37 2.53 -3.71 -23.59
CA LYS A 37 2.52 -3.71 -25.06
C LYS A 37 1.11 -3.81 -25.64
N LEU A 38 0.26 -4.66 -25.07
CA LEU A 38 -1.12 -4.84 -25.51
C LEU A 38 -1.95 -3.59 -25.22
N LEU A 39 -1.77 -2.99 -24.05
CA LEU A 39 -2.52 -1.81 -23.65
C LEU A 39 -2.14 -0.59 -24.50
N HIS A 40 -0.86 -0.39 -24.83
CA HIS A 40 -0.45 0.63 -25.79
C HIS A 40 -1.04 0.41 -27.19
N LYS A 41 -1.22 -0.85 -27.60
CA LYS A 41 -1.77 -1.19 -28.92
C LYS A 41 -3.29 -1.05 -29.00
N HIS A 42 -3.99 -1.40 -27.92
CA HIS A 42 -5.45 -1.57 -27.91
C HIS A 42 -6.19 -0.54 -27.04
N GLY A 43 -5.46 0.29 -26.31
CA GLY A 43 -5.98 1.43 -25.56
C GLY A 43 -6.60 1.08 -24.20
N THR A 44 -7.44 0.04 -24.16
CA THR A 44 -8.23 -0.35 -22.97
C THR A 44 -8.16 -1.85 -22.70
N LEU A 45 -8.48 -2.28 -21.48
CA LEU A 45 -8.61 -3.69 -21.14
C LEU A 45 -9.61 -4.40 -22.07
N GLU A 46 -10.75 -3.77 -22.36
CA GLU A 46 -11.78 -4.31 -23.25
C GLU A 46 -11.23 -4.56 -24.66
N GLY A 47 -10.48 -3.60 -25.21
CA GLY A 47 -9.83 -3.76 -26.52
C GLY A 47 -8.78 -4.88 -26.52
N VAL A 48 -8.10 -5.10 -25.39
CA VAL A 48 -7.18 -6.23 -25.24
C VAL A 48 -7.93 -7.56 -25.16
N CYS A 49 -9.05 -7.61 -24.43
CA CYS A 49 -9.91 -8.79 -24.34
C CYS A 49 -10.44 -9.20 -25.72
N GLU A 50 -10.97 -8.24 -26.48
CA GLU A 50 -11.41 -8.44 -27.86
C GLU A 50 -10.28 -8.98 -28.75
N ALA A 51 -9.09 -8.38 -28.70
CA ALA A 51 -7.95 -8.79 -29.51
C ALA A 51 -7.41 -10.18 -29.14
N LYS A 52 -7.59 -10.62 -27.89
CA LYS A 52 -7.20 -11.97 -27.42
C LYS A 52 -8.32 -13.01 -27.53
N GLY A 53 -9.53 -12.60 -27.88
CA GLY A 53 -10.70 -13.48 -27.91
C GLY A 53 -11.04 -14.05 -26.52
N VAL A 54 -10.87 -13.23 -25.47
CA VAL A 54 -11.26 -13.58 -24.10
C VAL A 54 -12.37 -12.66 -23.65
N ASP A 55 -13.28 -13.16 -22.82
CA ASP A 55 -14.37 -12.35 -22.30
C ASP A 55 -13.85 -11.29 -21.33
N VAL A 56 -14.51 -10.12 -21.34
CA VAL A 56 -14.29 -9.09 -20.33
C VAL A 56 -14.90 -9.59 -19.02
N PRO A 57 -14.21 -9.49 -17.88
CA PRO A 57 -14.78 -9.88 -16.59
C PRO A 57 -16.04 -9.07 -16.27
N ASP A 58 -17.12 -9.75 -15.90
CA ASP A 58 -18.42 -9.10 -15.60
C ASP A 58 -18.31 -8.05 -14.48
N ASN A 59 -17.42 -8.27 -13.51
CA ASN A 59 -17.20 -7.39 -12.36
C ASN A 59 -16.12 -6.32 -12.59
N ILE A 60 -15.67 -6.09 -13.84
CA ILE A 60 -14.54 -5.19 -14.11
C ILE A 60 -14.76 -3.77 -13.59
N ALA A 61 -15.99 -3.26 -13.66
CA ALA A 61 -16.34 -1.93 -13.17
C ALA A 61 -16.18 -1.83 -11.64
N GLU A 62 -16.59 -2.87 -10.92
CA GLU A 62 -16.43 -2.94 -9.46
C GLU A 62 -14.95 -3.01 -9.07
N VAL A 63 -14.17 -3.83 -9.79
CA VAL A 63 -12.72 -3.95 -9.55
C VAL A 63 -12.03 -2.62 -9.80
N ARG A 64 -12.35 -1.91 -10.89
CA ARG A 64 -11.82 -0.56 -11.17
C ARG A 64 -12.19 0.43 -10.06
N ALA A 65 -13.43 0.40 -9.58
CA ALA A 65 -13.90 1.29 -8.51
C ALA A 65 -13.11 1.11 -7.20
N ILE A 66 -12.66 -0.10 -6.88
CA ILE A 66 -11.81 -0.34 -5.70
C ILE A 66 -10.51 0.49 -5.75
N PHE A 67 -9.95 0.73 -6.94
CA PHE A 67 -8.72 1.49 -7.11
C PHE A 67 -8.94 2.99 -7.32
N HIS A 68 -10.02 3.37 -8.01
CA HIS A 68 -10.32 4.77 -8.31
C HIS A 68 -11.06 5.48 -7.18
N ASP A 69 -12.00 4.80 -6.53
CA ASP A 69 -12.92 5.34 -5.56
C ASP A 69 -12.81 4.59 -4.22
N HIS A 70 -11.57 4.20 -3.86
CA HIS A 70 -11.33 3.48 -2.61
C HIS A 70 -11.85 4.29 -1.42
N PRO A 71 -12.65 3.69 -0.51
CA PRO A 71 -13.11 4.38 0.68
C PRO A 71 -11.90 4.75 1.53
N SER A 72 -11.58 6.04 1.54
CA SER A 72 -10.49 6.60 2.33
C SER A 72 -11.02 7.76 3.16
N THR A 73 -10.45 7.95 4.34
CA THR A 73 -10.75 9.10 5.19
C THR A 73 -9.74 10.19 4.85
N PRO A 74 -10.15 11.32 4.25
CA PRO A 74 -9.26 12.45 4.05
C PRO A 74 -8.66 12.85 5.40
N THR A 75 -7.33 12.88 5.46
CA THR A 75 -6.60 13.22 6.67
C THR A 75 -5.64 14.34 6.32
N GLU A 76 -5.81 15.48 6.97
CA GLU A 76 -4.93 16.62 6.79
C GLU A 76 -3.59 16.34 7.49
N PRO A 77 -2.44 16.75 6.91
CA PRO A 77 -1.12 16.42 7.50
C PRO A 77 -0.95 16.89 8.94
N ASP A 78 -1.61 17.98 9.34
CA ASP A 78 -1.59 18.54 10.70
C ASP A 78 -2.35 17.67 11.72
N GLN A 79 -3.23 16.77 11.28
CA GLN A 79 -3.91 15.80 12.13
C GLN A 79 -2.99 14.64 12.54
N LEU A 80 -1.86 14.44 11.85
CA LEU A 80 -0.88 13.39 12.11
C LEU A 80 0.11 13.81 13.21
N VAL A 81 -0.39 13.96 14.45
CA VAL A 81 0.43 14.32 15.62
C VAL A 81 0.81 13.08 16.42
N LEU A 82 2.11 12.85 16.57
CA LEU A 82 2.64 11.84 17.49
C LEU A 82 2.36 12.26 18.94
N LYS A 83 1.63 11.42 19.67
CA LYS A 83 1.33 11.62 21.09
C LYS A 83 2.41 10.98 21.97
N PRO A 84 2.59 11.45 23.22
CA PRO A 84 3.46 10.79 24.18
C PRO A 84 3.08 9.31 24.37
N VAL A 85 4.08 8.45 24.51
CA VAL A 85 3.88 7.02 24.74
C VAL A 85 3.54 6.77 26.20
N ASP A 86 2.46 6.02 26.46
CA ASP A 86 2.17 5.47 27.79
C ASP A 86 3.06 4.23 28.03
N VAL A 87 4.23 4.47 28.63
CA VAL A 87 5.21 3.42 28.94
C VAL A 87 4.67 2.40 29.93
N ALA A 88 3.88 2.84 30.91
CA ALA A 88 3.35 1.95 31.95
C ALA A 88 2.30 1.01 31.34
N GLY A 89 1.35 1.56 30.58
CA GLY A 89 0.35 0.77 29.84
C GLY A 89 0.99 -0.19 28.83
N LEU A 90 2.02 0.26 28.11
CA LEU A 90 2.73 -0.58 27.15
C LEU A 90 3.44 -1.77 27.80
N LYS A 91 4.08 -1.56 28.97
CA LYS A 91 4.71 -2.64 29.75
C LYS A 91 3.67 -3.61 30.29
N GLN A 92 2.57 -3.12 30.84
CA GLN A 92 1.47 -3.96 31.33
C GLN A 92 0.93 -4.86 30.22
N TYR A 93 0.59 -4.31 29.06
CA TYR A 93 0.06 -5.07 27.95
C TYR A 93 1.06 -6.11 27.42
N LEU A 94 2.31 -5.70 27.16
CA LEU A 94 3.27 -6.59 26.50
C LEU A 94 3.86 -7.64 27.46
N GLN A 95 4.24 -7.26 28.69
CA GLN A 95 4.83 -8.20 29.64
C GLN A 95 3.79 -9.02 30.38
N ALA A 96 2.78 -8.38 30.98
CA ALA A 96 1.85 -9.08 31.85
C ALA A 96 0.78 -9.84 31.03
N GLU A 97 0.22 -9.24 29.98
CA GLU A 97 -0.88 -9.85 29.23
C GLU A 97 -0.41 -10.70 28.04
N ARG A 98 0.73 -10.34 27.42
CA ARG A 98 1.27 -11.04 26.25
C ARG A 98 2.53 -11.85 26.54
N ALA A 99 3.00 -11.89 27.80
CA ALA A 99 4.15 -12.67 28.26
C ALA A 99 5.44 -12.43 27.44
N PHE A 100 5.67 -11.20 26.98
CA PHE A 100 6.95 -10.84 26.39
C PHE A 100 8.06 -10.94 27.45
N SER A 101 9.22 -11.44 27.04
CA SER A 101 10.34 -11.60 27.97
C SER A 101 10.95 -10.25 28.34
N GLN A 102 11.42 -10.12 29.58
CA GLN A 102 12.06 -8.91 30.07
C GLN A 102 13.19 -8.43 29.14
N ARG A 103 14.09 -9.34 28.74
CA ARG A 103 15.19 -9.03 27.80
C ARG A 103 14.71 -8.37 26.49
N ARG A 104 13.63 -8.90 25.88
CA ARG A 104 13.09 -8.34 24.62
C ARG A 104 12.49 -6.95 24.85
N MET A 105 11.92 -6.72 26.02
CA MET A 105 11.37 -5.43 26.39
C MET A 105 12.48 -4.43 26.61
N ASP A 106 13.52 -4.77 27.35
CA ASP A 106 14.64 -3.87 27.62
C ASP A 106 15.31 -3.41 26.31
N GLU A 107 15.63 -4.35 25.41
CA GLU A 107 16.22 -4.04 24.10
C GLU A 107 15.32 -3.15 23.22
N ALA A 108 14.00 -3.31 23.30
CA ALA A 108 13.06 -2.52 22.52
C ALA A 108 12.90 -1.11 23.10
N PHE A 109 12.82 -0.98 24.42
CA PHE A 109 12.69 0.31 25.11
C PHE A 109 13.96 1.14 24.98
N GLU A 110 15.14 0.54 25.08
CA GLU A 110 16.41 1.22 24.83
C GLU A 110 16.46 1.84 23.43
N LYS A 111 16.00 1.11 22.40
CA LYS A 111 15.92 1.63 21.02
C LYS A 111 14.92 2.79 20.90
N LEU A 112 13.80 2.72 21.59
CA LEU A 112 12.78 3.77 21.56
C LEU A 112 13.24 5.02 22.33
N GLU A 113 13.97 4.86 23.43
CA GLU A 113 14.63 5.95 24.18
C GLU A 113 15.71 6.62 23.33
N ASN A 114 16.63 5.85 22.76
CA ASN A 114 17.69 6.37 21.89
C ASN A 114 17.15 7.06 20.63
N GLY A 115 15.99 6.61 20.14
CA GLY A 115 15.28 7.25 19.03
C GLY A 115 14.47 8.50 19.41
N GLY A 116 14.52 8.95 20.67
CA GLY A 116 13.77 10.10 21.17
C GLY A 116 12.24 9.89 21.16
N ARG A 117 11.78 8.63 21.18
CA ARG A 117 10.35 8.28 21.09
C ARG A 117 9.70 8.05 22.45
N LEU A 118 10.50 7.91 23.51
CA LEU A 118 10.05 7.75 24.91
C LEU A 118 10.44 8.98 25.73
N GLY A 119 9.88 10.13 25.36
CA GLY A 119 10.10 11.41 26.04
C GLY A 119 10.21 12.58 25.06
N GLY A 120 9.97 13.81 25.54
CA GLY A 120 10.15 15.03 24.75
C GLY A 120 11.64 15.34 24.55
N GLY A 121 12.28 14.64 23.62
CA GLY A 121 13.69 14.83 23.28
C GLY A 121 13.89 15.96 22.27
N GLN A 122 14.90 16.80 22.51
CA GLN A 122 15.34 17.86 21.62
C GLN A 122 15.83 17.26 20.29
N THR A 123 15.23 17.67 19.18
CA THR A 123 15.71 17.33 17.84
C THR A 123 17.07 17.97 17.62
N SER A 124 18.08 17.15 17.32
CA SER A 124 19.42 17.62 16.95
C SER A 124 19.36 18.40 15.64
N LEU A 125 20.21 19.42 15.46
CA LEU A 125 20.36 20.16 14.19
C LEU A 125 20.65 19.26 12.98
N PHE A 126 21.03 18.00 13.19
CA PHE A 126 21.32 17.01 12.15
C PHE A 126 20.18 16.02 11.88
N SER A 127 18.96 16.29 12.37
CA SER A 127 17.81 15.39 12.21
C SER A 127 16.92 15.71 11.00
N PHE A 128 17.45 16.39 9.98
CA PHE A 128 16.74 16.76 8.74
C PHE A 128 17.24 15.94 7.55
#